data_AF-A0A0M3KJ40-F1
#
_entry.id   AF-A0A0M3KJ40-F1
#
_cell.length_a   1.000
_cell.length_b   1.000
_cell.length_c   1.000
_cell.angle_alpha   90.00
_cell.angle_beta   90.00
_cell.angle_gamma   90.00
#
_symmetry.space_group_name_H-M   'P 1'
#
loop_
_entity.id
_entity.type
_entity.pdbx_description
1 polymer ?
#
loop_
_entity_poly.entity_id
_entity_poly.type
_entity_poly.pdbx_seq_one_letter_code
_entity_poly.pdbx_strand_id
1 'polypeptide(L)'
;MNPKSKLSELPLKRFYRMVLEPSVQFDDSGRISSAAYQARFASLPSKQLLTLALIPSDSWMVQAVKAVYDLDNIKMQNVEGNVVHTNTESEGVDEVNVLIDSFSGRTIRVRVSKKEGKQDENLLSEGKQTDDDVDEESQSIWSSISSFVFNEHSY
;
A
#
# COMPACT_ATOMS: atom_id res chain seq x y z
N MET A 1 -24.27 -10.69 20.23
CA MET A 1 -23.86 -11.55 19.10
C MET A 1 -25.12 -12.15 18.48
N ASN A 2 -25.28 -12.08 17.15
CA ASN A 2 -26.47 -12.57 16.45
C ASN A 2 -26.09 -13.61 15.37
N PRO A 3 -25.81 -14.87 15.76
CA PRO A 3 -25.38 -15.92 14.83
C PRO A 3 -26.54 -16.37 13.92
N LYS A 4 -26.23 -16.65 12.65
CA LYS A 4 -27.22 -17.19 11.70
C LYS A 4 -27.41 -18.69 11.93
N SER A 5 -28.65 -19.16 11.88
CA SER A 5 -29.04 -20.56 12.18
C SER A 5 -28.76 -21.55 11.05
N LYS A 6 -28.62 -21.08 9.81
CA LYS A 6 -28.23 -21.91 8.66
C LYS A 6 -27.09 -21.24 7.91
N LEU A 7 -26.07 -22.03 7.60
CA LEU A 7 -24.90 -21.62 6.86
C LEU A 7 -24.81 -22.52 5.62
N SER A 8 -24.90 -21.91 4.44
CA SER A 8 -24.72 -22.61 3.15
C SER A 8 -23.26 -22.98 2.89
N GLU A 9 -22.34 -22.43 3.68
CA GLU A 9 -20.90 -22.54 3.51
C GLU A 9 -20.22 -22.62 4.88
N LEU A 10 -18.97 -23.09 4.90
CA LEU A 10 -18.17 -23.09 6.12
C LEU A 10 -17.99 -21.63 6.62
N PRO A 11 -18.37 -21.32 7.87
CA PRO A 11 -18.43 -19.93 8.35
C PRO A 11 -17.06 -19.27 8.51
N LEU A 12 -15.99 -20.07 8.62
CA LEU A 12 -14.62 -19.60 8.82
C LEU A 12 -13.72 -20.21 7.74
N LYS A 13 -13.24 -19.35 6.84
CA LYS A 13 -12.31 -19.71 5.75
C LYS A 13 -10.93 -19.07 5.91
N ARG A 14 -10.73 -18.28 6.96
CA ARG A 14 -9.54 -17.45 7.17
C ARG A 14 -9.12 -17.47 8.63
N PHE A 15 -7.82 -17.49 8.87
CA PHE A 15 -7.23 -17.16 10.15
C PHE A 15 -6.96 -15.65 10.16
N TYR A 16 -7.35 -14.96 11.22
CA TYR A 16 -7.21 -13.51 11.33
C TYR A 16 -6.54 -13.13 12.64
N ARG A 17 -5.66 -12.13 12.58
CA ARG A 17 -5.05 -11.52 13.76
C ARG A 17 -4.89 -10.03 13.51
N MET A 18 -5.39 -9.24 14.45
CA MET A 18 -5.16 -7.80 14.50
C MET A 18 -3.84 -7.54 15.24
N VAL A 19 -3.01 -6.66 14.69
CA VAL A 19 -1.79 -6.17 15.34
C VAL A 19 -2.09 -4.80 15.90
N LEU A 20 -2.43 -4.75 17.18
CA LEU A 20 -2.71 -3.52 17.91
C LEU A 20 -2.40 -3.75 19.38
N GLU A 21 -1.54 -2.90 19.93
CA GLU A 21 -1.29 -2.85 21.37
C GLU A 21 -1.87 -1.55 21.95
N PRO A 22 -2.58 -1.61 23.09
CA PRO A 22 -3.22 -0.44 23.67
C PRO A 22 -2.21 0.56 24.26
N SER A 23 -0.97 0.13 24.49
CA SER A 23 0.13 0.94 24.98
C SER A 23 1.46 0.52 24.34
N VAL A 24 2.43 1.44 24.34
CA VAL A 24 3.76 1.18 23.82
C VAL A 24 4.44 0.09 24.65
N GLN A 25 4.88 -0.98 23.99
CA GLN A 25 5.60 -2.08 24.62
C GLN A 25 7.11 -1.89 24.43
N PHE A 26 7.87 -2.11 25.50
CA PHE A 26 9.33 -2.04 25.48
C PHE A 26 9.95 -3.42 25.73
N ASP A 27 11.12 -3.66 25.15
CA ASP A 27 11.94 -4.84 25.43
C ASP A 27 12.83 -4.61 26.66
N ASP A 28 13.57 -5.66 27.07
CA ASP A 28 14.47 -5.62 28.24
C ASP A 28 15.61 -4.59 28.08
N SER A 29 15.88 -4.11 26.86
CA SER A 29 16.86 -3.06 26.58
C SER A 29 16.26 -1.64 26.62
N GLY A 30 14.95 -1.52 26.87
CA GLY A 30 14.23 -0.25 26.89
C GLY A 30 13.88 0.29 25.49
N ARG A 31 14.05 -0.50 24.43
CA ARG A 31 13.65 -0.14 23.06
C ARG A 31 12.21 -0.59 22.80
N ILE A 32 11.57 -0.05 21.77
CA ILE A 32 10.23 -0.50 21.35
C ILE A 32 10.31 -1.99 20.97
N SER A 33 9.46 -2.81 21.59
CA SER A 33 9.43 -4.25 21.38
C SER A 33 8.81 -4.59 20.03
N SER A 34 9.64 -4.91 19.03
CA SER A 34 9.15 -5.33 17.71
C SER A 34 8.27 -6.59 17.77
N ALA A 35 8.47 -7.46 18.77
CA ALA A 35 7.67 -8.66 18.95
C ALA A 35 6.20 -8.37 19.27
N ALA A 36 5.91 -7.24 19.93
CA ALA A 36 4.56 -6.81 20.26
C ALA A 36 3.78 -6.32 19.03
N TYR A 37 4.48 -5.86 17.98
CA TYR A 37 3.88 -5.30 16.76
C TYR A 37 3.97 -6.27 15.57
N GLN A 38 3.86 -7.58 15.83
CA GLN A 38 3.91 -8.62 14.80
C GLN A 38 2.68 -9.54 14.86
N ALA A 39 2.12 -9.89 13.70
CA ALA A 39 1.11 -10.93 13.61
C ALA A 39 1.78 -12.31 13.70
N ARG A 40 1.50 -13.05 14.78
CA ARG A 40 1.98 -14.42 14.98
C ARG A 40 0.82 -15.42 14.96
N PHE A 41 0.88 -16.37 14.05
CA PHE A 41 -0.10 -17.45 13.96
C PHE A 41 0.53 -18.75 14.48
N ALA A 42 0.04 -19.22 15.61
CA ALA A 42 0.41 -20.53 16.15
C ALA A 42 -0.53 -21.61 15.60
N SER A 43 -0.01 -22.82 15.40
CA SER A 43 -0.80 -24.01 15.07
C SER A 43 -1.62 -23.91 13.78
N LEU A 44 -1.07 -23.27 12.75
CA LEU A 44 -1.68 -23.28 11.42
C LEU A 44 -1.72 -24.71 10.83
N PRO A 45 -2.74 -25.07 10.03
CA PRO A 45 -2.82 -26.37 9.40
C PRO A 45 -1.60 -26.66 8.51
N SER A 46 -0.99 -27.84 8.66
CA SER A 46 0.25 -28.16 7.95
C SER A 46 0.08 -28.38 6.45
N LYS A 47 -0.98 -29.10 6.05
CA LYS A 47 -1.22 -29.58 4.67
C LYS A 47 -1.99 -28.60 3.79
N GLN A 48 -2.72 -27.66 4.38
CA GLN A 48 -3.59 -26.74 3.66
C GLN A 48 -2.75 -25.70 2.91
N LEU A 49 -3.18 -25.35 1.69
CA LEU A 49 -2.63 -24.19 0.98
C LEU A 49 -3.23 -22.90 1.56
N LEU A 50 -2.36 -21.98 1.96
CA LEU A 50 -2.72 -20.71 2.58
C LEU A 50 -2.16 -19.56 1.74
N THR A 51 -2.84 -18.43 1.78
CA THR A 51 -2.42 -17.17 1.17
C THR A 51 -2.38 -16.11 2.27
N LEU A 52 -1.29 -15.35 2.35
CA LEU A 52 -1.19 -14.21 3.25
C LEU A 52 -1.94 -13.03 2.64
N ALA A 53 -2.88 -12.46 3.40
CA ALA A 53 -3.54 -11.21 3.05
C ALA A 53 -3.34 -10.21 4.19
N LEU A 54 -2.96 -8.99 3.85
CA LEU A 54 -2.98 -7.85 4.75
C LEU A 54 -4.23 -7.02 4.50
N ILE A 55 -4.90 -6.59 5.56
CA ILE A 55 -6.02 -5.64 5.48
C ILE A 55 -5.51 -4.34 6.10
N PRO A 56 -4.90 -3.45 5.30
CA PRO A 56 -4.47 -2.15 5.78
C PRO A 56 -5.65 -1.17 5.82
N SER A 57 -5.41 0.04 6.33
CA SER A 57 -6.38 1.13 6.20
C SER A 57 -6.51 1.55 4.72
N ASP A 58 -7.67 2.09 4.33
CA ASP A 58 -7.99 2.43 2.94
C ASP A 58 -6.98 3.38 2.27
N SER A 59 -6.29 4.20 3.08
CA SER A 59 -5.30 5.17 2.58
C SER A 59 -3.88 4.62 2.48
N TRP A 60 -3.65 3.36 2.81
CA TRP A 60 -2.31 2.76 2.79
C TRP A 60 -2.13 1.95 1.51
N MET A 61 -0.99 2.15 0.84
CA MET A 61 -0.47 1.22 -0.16
C MET A 61 0.60 0.36 0.49
N VAL A 62 0.44 -0.97 0.43
CA VAL A 62 1.37 -1.90 1.07
C VAL A 62 1.90 -2.90 0.05
N GLN A 63 3.20 -3.16 0.12
CA GLN A 63 3.88 -4.21 -0.64
C GLN A 63 4.76 -5.05 0.29
N ALA A 64 5.03 -6.29 -0.11
CA ALA A 64 5.96 -7.14 0.62
C ALA A 64 7.40 -6.69 0.33
N VAL A 65 8.12 -6.22 1.35
CA VAL A 65 9.53 -5.80 1.21
C VAL A 65 10.49 -6.99 1.20
N LYS A 66 10.12 -8.10 1.87
CA LYS A 66 10.96 -9.28 2.06
C LYS A 66 10.10 -10.51 2.32
N ALA A 67 10.14 -11.48 1.43
CA ALA A 67 9.48 -12.76 1.63
C ALA A 67 10.42 -13.87 1.17
N VAL A 68 10.78 -14.77 2.08
CA VAL A 68 11.60 -15.95 1.74
C VAL A 68 10.74 -17.01 1.06
N TYR A 69 9.45 -17.06 1.39
CA TYR A 69 8.47 -17.98 0.84
C TYR A 69 7.45 -17.22 -0.01
N ASP A 70 6.86 -17.93 -0.96
CA ASP A 70 5.74 -17.43 -1.76
C ASP A 70 4.51 -17.18 -0.86
N LEU A 71 4.09 -15.91 -0.77
CA LEU A 71 2.99 -15.46 0.09
C LEU A 71 1.62 -15.92 -0.42
N ASP A 72 1.51 -16.29 -1.69
CA ASP A 72 0.27 -16.77 -2.29
C ASP A 72 0.09 -18.29 -2.15
N ASN A 73 1.18 -19.02 -1.94
CA ASN A 73 1.21 -20.49 -1.93
C ASN A 73 1.88 -21.09 -0.67
N ILE A 74 1.50 -20.61 0.51
CA ILE A 74 2.08 -21.05 1.78
C ILE A 74 1.55 -22.45 2.15
N LYS A 75 2.46 -23.42 2.30
CA LYS A 75 2.16 -24.75 2.89
C LYS A 75 3.08 -24.96 4.08
N MET A 76 2.54 -24.98 5.29
CA MET A 76 3.37 -25.00 6.51
C MET A 76 4.23 -26.27 6.64
N GLN A 77 3.82 -27.39 6.04
CA GLN A 77 4.66 -28.59 5.95
C GLN A 77 5.98 -28.40 5.16
N ASN A 78 6.06 -27.37 4.32
CA ASN A 78 7.24 -27.06 3.50
C ASN A 78 8.06 -25.88 4.09
N VAL A 79 7.63 -25.34 5.24
CA VAL A 79 8.29 -24.21 5.89
C VAL A 79 9.12 -24.74 7.06
N GLU A 80 10.42 -24.45 7.03
CA GLU A 80 11.35 -24.82 8.10
C GLU A 80 11.42 -23.67 9.12
N GLY A 81 10.96 -23.91 10.36
CA GLY A 81 11.13 -22.97 11.48
C GLY A 81 10.18 -21.76 11.50
N ASN A 82 10.57 -20.69 12.21
CA ASN A 82 9.80 -19.46 12.38
C ASN A 82 10.10 -18.46 11.25
N VAL A 83 9.05 -17.99 10.55
CA VAL A 83 9.17 -16.99 9.47
C VAL A 83 9.02 -15.59 10.04
N VAL A 84 10.01 -14.71 9.81
CA VAL A 84 9.99 -13.31 10.25
C VAL A 84 10.20 -12.38 9.06
N HIS A 85 9.29 -11.41 8.91
CA HIS A 85 9.45 -10.27 8.01
C HIS A 85 9.96 -9.06 8.81
N THR A 86 10.92 -8.32 8.25
CA THR A 86 11.54 -7.14 8.89
C THR A 86 11.59 -6.00 7.88
N ASN A 87 11.21 -4.80 8.33
CA ASN A 87 11.21 -3.59 7.51
C ASN A 87 12.62 -3.01 7.42
N THR A 88 12.93 -2.33 6.31
CA THR A 88 14.08 -1.43 6.20
C THR A 88 13.65 -0.27 5.32
N GLU A 89 13.83 0.96 5.82
CA GLU A 89 13.50 2.21 5.14
C GLU A 89 14.78 2.76 4.45
N SER A 90 14.62 3.47 3.32
CA SER A 90 15.67 4.27 2.70
C SER A 90 15.21 5.72 2.54
N GLU A 91 16.16 6.66 2.57
CA GLU A 91 15.92 8.11 2.61
C GLU A 91 15.95 8.79 1.22
N GLY A 92 15.01 9.72 1.01
CA GLY A 92 15.28 11.14 0.66
C GLY A 92 15.22 11.59 -0.81
N VAL A 93 14.22 12.41 -1.17
CA VAL A 93 14.28 13.44 -2.26
C VAL A 93 13.32 14.62 -1.99
N ASP A 94 13.65 15.82 -2.49
CA ASP A 94 13.00 17.12 -2.22
C ASP A 94 11.54 17.25 -2.74
N GLU A 95 10.66 17.83 -1.90
CA GLU A 95 9.22 17.53 -1.83
C GLU A 95 8.28 18.74 -2.10
N VAL A 96 7.08 18.51 -2.66
CA VAL A 96 5.92 19.38 -2.39
C VAL A 96 5.45 19.05 -0.97
N ASN A 97 5.66 19.96 -0.03
CA ASN A 97 5.37 19.75 1.39
C ASN A 97 3.87 19.47 1.66
N VAL A 98 3.45 18.22 1.51
CA VAL A 98 2.21 17.71 2.08
C VAL A 98 2.60 17.09 3.40
N LEU A 99 2.50 17.87 4.49
CA LEU A 99 2.70 17.34 5.84
C LEU A 99 1.69 16.22 6.09
N ILE A 100 2.15 14.96 6.05
CA ILE A 100 1.37 13.81 6.49
C ILE A 100 1.66 13.64 7.99
N ASP A 101 0.75 14.14 8.81
CA ASP A 101 0.77 14.01 10.28
C ASP A 101 -0.09 12.84 10.77
N SER A 102 -0.71 12.10 9.85
CA SER A 102 -1.67 11.05 10.15
C SER A 102 -1.59 9.88 9.17
N PHE A 103 -1.73 8.67 9.71
CA PHE A 103 -1.86 7.45 8.94
C PHE A 103 -3.23 7.26 8.28
N SER A 104 -4.22 8.10 8.56
CA SER A 104 -5.56 7.97 7.94
C SER A 104 -5.63 8.45 6.50
N GLY A 105 -4.53 8.95 5.93
CA GLY A 105 -4.52 9.68 4.68
C GLY A 105 -5.24 11.04 4.77
N ARG A 106 -5.15 11.81 3.69
CA ARG A 106 -5.82 13.11 3.53
C ARG A 106 -6.45 13.19 2.16
N THR A 107 -7.73 13.53 2.11
CA THR A 107 -8.44 13.76 0.85
C THR A 107 -8.16 15.19 0.37
N ILE A 108 -7.34 15.35 -0.66
CA ILE A 108 -7.08 16.65 -1.30
C ILE A 108 -8.10 16.86 -2.42
N ARG A 109 -8.92 17.92 -2.30
CA ARG A 109 -9.85 18.33 -3.36
C ARG A 109 -9.26 19.50 -4.13
N VAL A 110 -8.61 19.19 -5.25
CA VAL A 110 -8.09 20.21 -6.17
C VAL A 110 -9.25 20.78 -6.99
N ARG A 111 -9.31 22.11 -7.09
CA ARG A 111 -10.24 22.81 -7.98
C ARG A 111 -9.43 23.53 -9.04
N VAL A 112 -9.84 23.37 -10.29
CA VAL A 112 -9.26 24.09 -11.43
C VAL A 112 -10.36 24.87 -12.13
N SER A 113 -10.01 26.06 -12.63
CA SER A 113 -10.87 26.87 -13.49
C SER A 113 -10.11 27.21 -14.76
N LYS A 114 -10.81 27.23 -15.90
CA LYS A 114 -10.25 27.74 -17.14
C LYS A 114 -10.05 29.26 -16.99
N LYS A 115 -8.90 29.75 -17.46
CA LYS A 115 -8.65 31.19 -17.57
C LYS A 115 -9.53 31.79 -18.66
N GLU A 116 -9.81 33.09 -18.56
CA GLU A 116 -10.57 33.82 -19.59
C GLU A 116 -9.86 33.73 -20.95
N GLY A 117 -10.63 33.53 -22.03
CA GLY A 117 -10.08 33.32 -23.38
C GLY A 117 -9.45 31.93 -23.63
N LYS A 118 -9.39 31.05 -22.62
CA LYS A 118 -8.85 29.68 -22.73
C LYS A 118 -9.96 28.62 -22.63
N GLN A 119 -11.19 29.01 -22.97
CA GLN A 119 -12.41 28.20 -22.80
C GLN A 119 -12.44 26.98 -23.73
N ASP A 120 -11.86 27.12 -24.92
CA ASP A 120 -11.81 26.07 -25.95
C ASP A 120 -10.56 25.18 -25.84
N GLU A 121 -9.63 25.50 -24.93
CA GLU A 121 -8.43 24.69 -24.71
C GLU A 121 -8.73 23.47 -23.84
N ASN A 122 -8.23 22.32 -24.27
CA ASN A 122 -8.30 21.07 -23.49
C ASN A 122 -7.22 21.08 -22.40
N LEU A 123 -7.67 21.01 -21.15
CA LEU A 123 -6.79 20.90 -19.99
C LEU A 123 -6.16 19.49 -19.86
N LEU A 124 -6.76 18.51 -20.54
CA LEU A 124 -6.36 17.11 -20.55
C LEU A 124 -6.12 16.76 -22.02
N SER A 125 -4.90 16.42 -22.40
CA SER A 125 -4.64 15.93 -23.76
C SER A 125 -5.12 14.48 -23.82
N GLU A 126 -6.00 14.14 -24.76
CA GLU A 126 -6.25 12.74 -25.09
C GLU A 126 -4.97 12.20 -25.74
N GLY A 127 -4.26 11.30 -25.05
CA GLY A 127 -3.01 10.70 -25.55
C GLY A 127 -3.24 9.79 -26.75
N LYS A 128 -3.57 10.38 -27.91
CA LYS A 128 -3.50 9.70 -29.20
C LYS A 128 -2.16 10.04 -29.82
N GLN A 129 -1.26 9.06 -29.79
CA GLN A 129 -0.07 9.05 -30.62
C GLN A 129 -0.52 8.96 -32.08
N THR A 130 -0.40 10.06 -32.80
CA THR A 130 -0.51 10.11 -34.26
C THR A 130 0.83 10.55 -34.80
N ASP A 131 1.42 9.74 -35.68
CA ASP A 131 2.78 9.84 -36.22
C ASP A 131 3.00 11.00 -37.21
N ASP A 132 2.42 12.18 -36.99
CA ASP A 132 2.61 13.34 -37.88
C ASP A 132 3.15 14.55 -37.10
N ASP A 133 4.34 14.98 -37.51
CA ASP A 133 5.13 16.11 -36.99
C ASP A 133 4.33 17.43 -36.94
N VAL A 134 3.99 17.90 -35.74
CA VAL A 134 3.89 19.34 -35.41
C VAL A 134 4.34 19.56 -33.97
N ASP A 135 5.48 20.27 -33.84
CA ASP A 135 5.97 20.85 -32.60
C ASP A 135 4.96 21.86 -32.03
N GLU A 136 4.05 21.41 -31.18
CA GLU A 136 3.47 22.26 -30.15
C GLU A 136 3.66 21.57 -28.80
N GLU A 137 4.57 22.14 -28.01
CA GLU A 137 4.73 21.91 -26.56
C GLU A 137 3.43 22.28 -25.81
N SER A 138 2.33 21.60 -26.12
CA SER A 138 1.12 21.62 -25.32
C SER A 138 1.42 20.79 -24.09
N GLN A 139 2.09 21.44 -23.12
CA GLN A 139 2.34 20.94 -21.79
C GLN A 139 1.01 20.63 -21.13
N SER A 140 0.51 19.41 -21.38
CA SER A 140 -0.68 18.91 -20.73
C SER A 140 -0.49 19.01 -19.23
N ILE A 141 -1.52 19.38 -18.48
CA ILE A 141 -1.42 19.45 -17.03
C ILE A 141 -1.02 18.07 -16.45
N TRP A 142 -1.34 16.98 -17.18
CA TRP A 142 -0.85 15.64 -16.86
C TRP A 142 0.63 15.42 -17.10
N SER A 143 1.29 16.12 -18.04
CA SER A 143 2.75 16.04 -18.16
C SER A 143 3.41 16.75 -16.98
N SER A 144 2.83 17.84 -16.48
CA SER A 144 3.30 18.52 -15.26
C SER A 144 3.07 17.70 -13.99
N ILE A 145 1.93 17.01 -13.87
CA ILE A 145 1.65 16.11 -12.74
C ILE A 145 2.46 14.81 -12.85
N SER A 146 2.59 14.22 -14.03
CA SER A 146 3.32 12.96 -14.24
C SER A 146 4.83 13.16 -14.14
N SER A 147 5.39 14.24 -14.70
CA SER A 147 6.82 14.53 -14.52
C SER A 147 7.16 14.74 -13.05
N PHE A 148 6.23 15.28 -12.25
CA PHE A 148 6.38 15.40 -10.81
C PHE A 148 6.42 14.03 -10.09
N VAL A 149 5.71 13.03 -10.61
CA VAL A 149 5.60 11.70 -9.98
C VAL A 149 6.68 10.72 -10.46
N PHE A 150 7.24 10.90 -11.67
CA PHE A 150 8.11 9.89 -12.30
C PHE A 150 9.57 10.30 -12.54
N ASN A 151 9.96 11.55 -12.28
CA ASN A 151 11.36 11.99 -12.52
C ASN A 151 12.32 11.65 -11.35
N GLU A 152 11.94 10.71 -10.46
CA GLU A 152 12.67 10.31 -9.25
C GLU A 152 13.62 9.09 -9.43
N HIS A 153 13.98 8.70 -10.66
CA HIS A 153 14.79 7.49 -10.91
C HIS A 153 16.06 7.74 -11.71
N SER A 154 16.87 8.72 -11.32
CA SER A 154 18.26 8.79 -11.77
C SER A 154 19.12 9.42 -10.70
N TYR A 155 19.56 8.63 -9.71
CA TYR A 155 20.93 8.60 -9.17
C TYR A 155 21.15 7.30 -8.39
#